data_AF-A0AAU3JKK4-F1
#
_entry.id   AF-A0AAU3JKK4-F1
#
_cell.length_a   1.000
_cell.length_b   1.000
_cell.length_c   1.000
_cell.angle_alpha   90.00
_cell.angle_beta   90.00
_cell.angle_gamma   90.00
#
_symmetry.space_group_name_H-M   'P 1'
#
loop_
_entity.id
_entity.type
_entity.pdbx_description
1 polymer ?
#
loop_
_entity_poly.entity_id
_entity_poly.type
_entity_poly.pdbx_seq_one_letter_code
_entity_poly.pdbx_strand_id
1 'polypeptide(L)'
;MIGGAAELRSEAGTHLALAGVGWDAIKVSSRFLALRAIENLGNPGAITVDPRPAASVLYFLVPAGTAADWRMPQTTAFGRTMHVVLPPDHKQTPPGPYWLVQRAQGVTQAAELRQALEEAADPTAPGEPGVGSAGQNSDLACASRELWLPHGPLVRLPLGGASEGQ
;
A
#
# COMPACT_ATOMS: atom_id res chain seq x y z
N MET A 1 6.88 4.43 -36.21
CA MET A 1 6.54 5.37 -35.12
C MET A 1 5.57 4.68 -34.19
N ILE A 2 5.86 4.78 -32.90
CA ILE A 2 5.44 3.93 -31.78
C ILE A 2 3.94 4.09 -31.48
N GLY A 3 3.22 2.97 -31.44
CA GLY A 3 1.80 2.92 -31.09
C GLY A 3 1.59 3.31 -29.62
N GLY A 4 0.79 4.36 -29.40
CA GLY A 4 0.41 4.80 -28.07
C GLY A 4 -0.34 3.69 -27.34
N ALA A 5 0.21 3.25 -26.20
CA ALA A 5 -0.55 2.50 -25.24
C ALA A 5 -1.78 3.34 -24.87
N ALA A 6 -2.98 2.78 -25.08
CA ALA A 6 -4.24 3.46 -24.84
C ALA A 6 -4.40 3.77 -23.35
N GLU A 7 -3.94 4.94 -22.95
CA GLU A 7 -4.03 5.45 -21.60
C GLU A 7 -5.41 6.11 -21.43
N LEU A 8 -6.37 5.35 -20.91
CA LEU A 8 -7.68 5.91 -20.56
C LEU A 8 -7.51 6.76 -19.31
N ARG A 9 -7.66 8.09 -19.46
CA ARG A 9 -7.54 9.07 -18.39
C ARG A 9 -8.90 9.34 -17.76
N SER A 10 -9.00 9.18 -16.44
CA SER A 10 -10.14 9.65 -15.65
C SER A 10 -9.91 11.10 -15.20
N GLU A 11 -11.00 11.85 -14.95
CA GLU A 11 -10.98 13.27 -14.56
C GLU A 11 -10.15 13.57 -13.28
N ALA A 12 -9.89 12.55 -12.46
CA ALA A 12 -9.01 12.62 -11.29
C ALA A 12 -7.49 12.53 -11.62
N GLY A 13 -7.10 12.63 -12.90
CA GLY A 13 -5.72 12.47 -13.37
C GLY A 13 -5.18 11.04 -13.22
N THR A 14 -6.04 10.10 -12.86
CA THR A 14 -5.73 8.68 -12.74
C THR A 14 -5.79 8.04 -14.12
N HIS A 15 -4.83 7.16 -14.43
CA HIS A 15 -4.77 6.50 -15.73
C HIS A 15 -4.65 4.98 -15.61
N LEU A 16 -5.17 4.28 -16.60
CA LEU A 16 -4.95 2.83 -16.74
C LEU A 16 -3.63 2.58 -17.45
N ALA A 17 -2.74 1.86 -16.78
CA ALA A 17 -1.48 1.43 -17.36
C ALA A 17 -1.45 -0.09 -17.54
N LEU A 18 -0.94 -0.54 -18.69
CA LEU A 18 -0.77 -1.95 -19.01
C LEU A 18 0.38 -2.55 -18.20
N ALA A 19 0.07 -3.56 -17.41
CA ALA A 19 1.08 -4.40 -16.76
C ALA A 19 1.73 -5.35 -17.79
N GLY A 20 3.00 -5.70 -17.55
CA GLY A 20 3.78 -6.64 -18.35
C GLY A 20 4.57 -6.07 -19.53
N VAL A 21 4.59 -4.74 -19.73
CA VAL A 21 5.39 -4.07 -20.79
C VAL A 21 6.69 -3.46 -20.24
N GLY A 22 6.71 -3.13 -18.95
CA GLY A 22 7.91 -2.60 -18.28
C GLY A 22 7.93 -2.87 -16.77
N TRP A 23 6.76 -3.10 -16.18
CA TRP A 23 6.56 -3.54 -14.80
C TRP A 23 5.30 -4.40 -14.73
N ASP A 24 5.25 -5.27 -13.74
CA ASP A 24 4.04 -5.94 -13.29
C ASP A 24 3.58 -5.32 -11.97
N ALA A 25 2.35 -5.57 -11.55
CA ALA A 25 1.89 -5.15 -10.23
C ALA A 25 1.47 -6.33 -9.36
N ILE A 26 1.83 -6.29 -8.09
CA ILE A 26 1.34 -7.23 -7.09
C ILE A 26 0.37 -6.48 -6.18
N LYS A 27 -0.90 -6.88 -6.23
CA LYS A 27 -1.93 -6.39 -5.32
C LYS A 27 -1.86 -7.17 -4.01
N VAL A 28 -1.78 -6.45 -2.90
CA VAL A 28 -1.92 -7.02 -1.56
C VAL A 28 -3.24 -6.55 -0.98
N SER A 29 -4.11 -7.49 -0.65
CA SER A 29 -5.47 -7.18 -0.18
C SER A 29 -5.51 -6.85 1.32
N SER A 30 -4.48 -7.27 2.07
CA SER A 30 -4.33 -6.96 3.50
C SER A 30 -3.40 -5.75 3.66
N ARG A 31 -3.95 -4.62 4.14
CA ARG A 31 -3.17 -3.41 4.42
C ARG A 31 -2.07 -3.67 5.46
N PHE A 32 -2.38 -4.44 6.51
CA PHE A 32 -1.42 -4.74 7.58
C PHE A 32 -0.20 -5.50 7.05
N LEU A 33 -0.44 -6.57 6.27
CA LEU A 33 0.63 -7.35 5.65
C LEU A 33 1.50 -6.49 4.71
N ALA A 34 0.86 -5.64 3.91
CA ALA A 34 1.57 -4.76 2.99
C ALA A 34 2.45 -3.74 3.72
N LEU A 35 1.97 -3.13 4.80
CA LEU A 35 2.75 -2.17 5.58
C LEU A 35 3.95 -2.84 6.28
N ARG A 36 3.74 -4.01 6.88
CA ARG A 36 4.82 -4.81 7.49
C ARG A 36 5.88 -5.21 6.47
N ALA A 37 5.47 -5.62 5.27
CA ALA A 37 6.42 -5.93 4.20
C ALA A 37 7.23 -4.70 3.78
N ILE A 38 6.63 -3.50 3.76
CA ILE A 38 7.34 -2.25 3.48
C ILE A 38 8.39 -1.96 4.54
N GLU A 39 8.07 -2.16 5.82
CA GLU A 39 9.03 -2.01 6.93
C GLU A 39 10.21 -2.97 6.77
N ASN A 40 9.95 -4.23 6.39
CA ASN A 40 10.98 -5.25 6.17
C ASN A 40 11.85 -5.00 4.93
N LEU A 41 11.30 -4.37 3.89
CA LEU A 41 12.01 -4.03 2.65
C LEU A 41 13.07 -2.93 2.85
N GLY A 42 12.87 -2.03 3.81
CA GLY A 42 13.73 -0.88 4.08
C GLY A 42 13.69 0.20 3.00
N ASN A 43 13.92 -0.17 1.73
CA ASN A 43 13.84 0.71 0.57
C ASN A 43 12.83 0.18 -0.46
N PRO A 44 11.52 0.33 -0.20
CA PRO A 44 10.49 -0.05 -1.15
C PRO A 44 10.56 0.77 -2.45
N GLY A 45 10.28 0.13 -3.58
CA GLY A 45 10.00 0.82 -4.84
C GLY A 45 8.62 1.49 -4.83
N ALA A 46 8.11 1.81 -6.02
CA ALA A 46 6.85 2.51 -6.19
C ALA A 46 5.64 1.70 -5.67
N ILE A 47 4.82 2.33 -4.84
CA ILE A 47 3.65 1.70 -4.20
C ILE A 47 2.45 2.65 -4.29
N THR A 48 1.33 2.11 -4.76
CA THR A 48 0.04 2.82 -4.79
C THR A 48 -0.92 2.24 -3.75
N VAL A 49 -1.76 3.10 -3.20
CA VAL A 49 -2.83 2.75 -2.28
C VAL A 49 -4.14 3.12 -2.91
N ASP A 50 -5.08 2.17 -2.93
CA ASP A 50 -6.46 2.39 -3.31
C ASP A 50 -7.33 2.35 -2.04
N PRO A 51 -7.71 3.51 -1.48
CA PRO A 51 -8.51 3.60 -0.28
C PRO A 51 -9.97 3.26 -0.60
N ARG A 52 -10.30 1.97 -0.67
CA ARG A 52 -11.70 1.52 -0.76
C ARG A 52 -12.40 1.62 0.61
N PRO A 53 -13.71 1.85 0.63
CA PRO A 53 -14.47 1.96 1.87
C PRO A 53 -14.47 0.69 2.73
N ALA A 54 -14.29 -0.49 2.12
CA ALA A 54 -14.26 -1.77 2.84
C ALA A 54 -12.86 -2.16 3.33
N ALA A 55 -11.82 -1.93 2.52
CA ALA A 55 -10.43 -2.23 2.87
C ALA A 55 -9.50 -1.52 1.88
N SER A 56 -8.49 -0.81 2.38
CA SER A 56 -7.45 -0.26 1.51
C SER A 56 -6.62 -1.38 0.90
N VAL A 57 -6.46 -1.37 -0.42
CA VAL A 57 -5.59 -2.31 -1.13
C VAL A 57 -4.34 -1.60 -1.60
N LEU A 58 -3.21 -2.29 -1.58
CA LEU A 58 -1.92 -1.74 -2.00
C LEU A 58 -1.45 -2.47 -3.26
N TYR A 59 -0.86 -1.73 -4.20
CA TYR A 59 -0.22 -2.29 -5.38
C TYR A 59 1.26 -1.95 -5.36
N PHE A 60 2.09 -2.99 -5.37
CA PHE A 60 3.54 -2.90 -5.49
C PHE A 60 3.92 -3.07 -6.96
N LEU A 61 4.73 -2.15 -7.49
CA LEU A 61 5.27 -2.30 -8.83
C LEU A 61 6.53 -3.17 -8.77
N VAL A 62 6.57 -4.23 -9.57
CA VAL A 62 7.67 -5.19 -9.65
C VAL A 62 8.18 -5.28 -11.10
N PRO A 63 9.41 -5.75 -11.35
CA PRO A 63 9.90 -5.93 -12.71
C PRO A 63 8.98 -6.85 -13.55
N ALA A 64 8.82 -6.51 -14.83
CA ALA A 64 7.96 -7.24 -15.75
C ALA A 64 8.39 -8.71 -15.92
N GLY A 65 7.41 -9.59 -16.08
CA GLY A 65 7.59 -11.04 -16.20
C GLY A 65 7.51 -11.77 -14.87
N THR A 66 7.57 -11.06 -13.73
CA THR A 66 7.53 -11.70 -12.41
C THR A 66 6.12 -12.18 -12.03
N ALA A 67 5.08 -11.51 -12.52
CA ALA A 67 3.71 -11.89 -12.22
C ALA A 67 3.36 -13.32 -12.68
N ALA A 68 4.09 -13.88 -13.65
CA ALA A 68 3.82 -15.22 -14.20
C ALA A 68 4.10 -16.36 -13.19
N ASP A 69 5.11 -16.20 -12.34
CA ASP A 69 5.51 -17.20 -11.32
C ASP A 69 4.98 -16.84 -9.92
N TRP A 70 4.31 -15.70 -9.78
CA TRP A 70 3.94 -15.18 -8.47
C TRP A 70 2.80 -15.99 -7.83
N ARG A 71 3.13 -16.73 -6.77
CA ARG A 71 2.18 -17.47 -5.93
C ARG A 71 2.42 -17.17 -4.46
N MET A 72 1.59 -16.32 -3.89
CA MET A 72 1.60 -15.98 -2.45
C MET A 72 0.16 -15.78 -1.96
N PRO A 73 -0.24 -16.37 -0.83
CA PRO A 73 -1.55 -16.11 -0.23
C PRO A 73 -1.77 -14.61 0.01
N GLN A 74 -3.03 -14.17 -0.07
CA GLN A 74 -3.45 -12.77 0.14
C GLN A 74 -2.88 -11.75 -0.86
N THR A 75 -2.20 -12.23 -1.91
CA THR A 75 -1.70 -11.42 -3.01
C THR A 75 -2.36 -11.81 -4.34
N THR A 76 -2.41 -10.88 -5.27
CA THR A 76 -2.88 -11.11 -6.64
C THR A 76 -1.91 -10.48 -7.61
N ALA A 77 -1.34 -11.29 -8.50
CA ALA A 77 -0.40 -10.80 -9.50
C ALA A 77 -1.14 -10.26 -10.72
N PHE A 78 -0.75 -9.07 -11.16
CA PHE A 78 -1.23 -8.40 -12.37
C PHE A 78 -0.07 -8.34 -13.35
N GLY A 79 -0.10 -9.26 -14.31
CA GLY A 79 0.91 -9.37 -15.36
C GLY A 79 0.43 -8.92 -16.72
N ARG A 80 1.00 -9.51 -17.77
CA ARG A 80 0.67 -9.24 -19.17
C ARG A 80 -0.84 -9.35 -19.40
N THR A 81 -1.41 -8.36 -20.10
CA THR A 81 -2.85 -8.18 -20.43
C THR A 81 -3.75 -7.65 -19.32
N MET A 82 -3.23 -7.31 -18.14
CA MET A 82 -4.02 -6.66 -17.09
C MET A 82 -3.74 -5.15 -17.02
N HIS A 83 -4.74 -4.39 -16.62
CA HIS A 83 -4.63 -2.94 -16.44
C HIS A 83 -4.61 -2.61 -14.95
N VAL A 84 -3.69 -1.73 -14.56
CA VAL A 84 -3.56 -1.23 -13.19
C VAL A 84 -3.85 0.25 -13.20
N VAL A 85 -4.65 0.68 -12.21
CA VAL A 85 -5.03 2.07 -12.02
C VAL A 85 -3.88 2.78 -11.32
N LEU A 86 -3.18 3.67 -12.03
CA LEU A 86 -2.10 4.47 -11.47
C LEU A 86 -2.58 5.90 -11.18
N PRO A 87 -2.34 6.41 -9.95
CA PRO A 87 -2.58 7.81 -9.66
C PRO A 87 -1.56 8.70 -10.38
N PRO A 88 -1.85 10.00 -10.56
CA PRO A 88 -0.88 10.95 -11.09
C PRO A 88 0.34 11.02 -10.17
N ASP A 89 1.55 11.20 -10.73
CA ASP A 89 2.83 11.04 -10.01
C ASP A 89 2.98 11.91 -8.75
N HIS A 90 2.27 13.05 -8.70
CA HIS A 90 2.29 14.00 -7.58
C HIS A 90 1.23 13.71 -6.51
N LYS A 91 0.34 12.75 -6.72
CA LYS A 91 -0.79 12.50 -5.83
C LYS A 91 -0.44 11.49 -4.75
N GLN A 92 -0.12 12.01 -3.56
CA GLN A 92 0.24 11.23 -2.37
C GLN A 92 -0.82 11.24 -1.27
N THR A 93 -1.93 11.92 -1.50
CA THR A 93 -2.99 12.10 -0.50
C THR A 93 -4.36 11.66 -1.03
N PRO A 94 -5.26 11.18 -0.14
CA PRO A 94 -6.65 10.95 -0.46
C PRO A 94 -7.37 12.29 -0.77
N PRO A 95 -8.51 12.29 -1.48
CA PRO A 95 -9.36 11.14 -1.83
C PRO A 95 -8.95 10.36 -3.09
N GLY A 96 -9.33 9.07 -3.14
CA GLY A 96 -9.06 8.14 -4.26
C GLY A 96 -7.65 7.55 -4.24
N PRO A 97 -7.23 6.84 -5.31
CA PRO A 97 -5.89 6.25 -5.38
C PRO A 97 -4.79 7.29 -5.22
N TYR A 98 -3.74 6.94 -4.48
CA TYR A 98 -2.57 7.81 -4.22
C TYR A 98 -1.28 6.99 -4.09
N TRP A 99 -0.13 7.62 -4.28
CA TRP A 99 1.20 7.03 -4.08
C TRP A 99 1.57 7.03 -2.60
N LEU A 100 1.84 5.86 -2.03
CA LEU A 100 2.52 5.75 -0.74
C LEU A 100 4.02 5.93 -0.90
N VAL A 101 4.57 5.34 -1.96
CA VAL A 101 5.97 5.53 -2.37
C VAL A 101 5.96 5.97 -3.83
N GLN A 102 6.66 7.06 -4.12
CA GLN A 102 6.61 7.72 -5.43
C GLN A 102 7.11 6.81 -6.54
N ARG A 103 6.54 6.97 -7.74
CA ARG A 103 6.96 6.25 -8.95
C ARG A 103 8.45 6.41 -9.27
N ALA A 104 9.06 7.53 -8.88
CA ALA A 104 10.49 7.79 -9.06
C ALA A 104 11.41 6.82 -8.31
N GLN A 105 10.91 6.11 -7.28
CA GLN A 105 11.68 5.08 -6.56
C GLN A 105 11.86 3.79 -7.39
N GLY A 106 11.23 3.69 -8.55
CA GLY A 106 11.40 2.55 -9.45
C GLY A 106 10.53 1.35 -9.05
N VAL A 107 10.98 0.15 -9.41
CA VAL A 107 10.27 -1.10 -9.12
C VAL A 107 10.93 -1.83 -7.95
N THR A 108 10.12 -2.45 -7.11
CA THR A 108 10.62 -3.32 -6.04
C THR A 108 11.03 -4.66 -6.64
N GLN A 109 12.20 -5.19 -6.26
CA GLN A 109 12.59 -6.53 -6.68
C GLN A 109 11.61 -7.54 -6.11
N ALA A 110 11.11 -8.42 -6.98
CA ALA A 110 10.06 -9.36 -6.58
C ALA A 110 10.53 -10.38 -5.55
N ALA A 111 11.79 -10.81 -5.60
CA ALA A 111 12.36 -11.72 -4.59
C ALA A 111 12.35 -11.06 -3.21
N GLU A 112 12.75 -9.79 -3.12
CA GLU A 112 12.75 -9.03 -1.87
C GLU A 112 11.32 -8.79 -1.37
N LEU A 113 10.39 -8.45 -2.27
CA LEU A 113 8.98 -8.31 -1.90
C LEU A 113 8.41 -9.64 -1.37
N ARG A 114 8.76 -10.77 -1.99
CA ARG A 114 8.29 -12.10 -1.57
C ARG A 114 8.81 -12.41 -0.17
N GLN A 115 10.11 -12.28 0.04
CA GLN A 115 10.74 -12.50 1.34
C GLN A 115 10.13 -11.58 2.41
N ALA A 116 9.96 -10.29 2.12
CA ALA A 116 9.38 -9.34 3.06
C ALA A 116 7.91 -9.66 3.41
N LEU A 117 7.13 -10.18 2.46
CA LEU A 117 5.77 -10.64 2.68
C LEU A 117 5.72 -11.94 3.47
N GLU A 118 6.65 -12.87 3.25
CA GLU A 118 6.79 -14.10 4.03
C GLU A 118 7.13 -13.79 5.48
N GLU A 119 8.12 -12.93 5.72
CA GLU A 119 8.49 -12.45 7.05
C GLU A 119 7.36 -11.66 7.73
N ALA A 120 6.55 -10.92 6.95
CA ALA A 120 5.40 -10.20 7.47
C ALA A 120 4.20 -11.11 7.77
N ALA A 121 4.08 -12.24 7.07
CA ALA A 121 3.05 -13.24 7.27
C ALA A 121 3.39 -14.21 8.39
N ASP A 122 4.68 -14.41 8.66
CA ASP A 122 5.16 -15.22 9.77
C ASP A 122 4.86 -14.48 11.10
N PRO A 123 3.99 -15.03 11.96
CA PRO A 123 3.66 -14.41 13.23
C PRO A 123 4.79 -14.53 14.26
N THR A 124 5.83 -15.32 13.96
CA THR A 124 6.98 -15.60 14.83
C THR A 124 8.16 -14.68 14.52
N ALA A 125 8.21 -14.06 13.34
CA ALA A 125 9.30 -13.19 12.90
C ALA A 125 9.52 -12.05 13.90
N PRO A 126 10.57 -12.16 14.75
CA PRO A 126 10.90 -11.10 15.67
C PRO A 126 11.59 -10.03 14.82
N GLY A 127 11.01 -8.83 14.77
CA GLY A 127 11.72 -7.68 14.21
C GLY A 127 12.86 -7.32 15.16
N GLU A 128 14.01 -8.01 15.06
CA GLU A 128 15.35 -7.61 15.49
C GLU A 128 16.39 -8.67 15.04
N PRO A 129 17.45 -8.32 14.28
CA PRO A 129 18.65 -9.15 14.22
C PRO A 129 19.52 -8.89 15.46
N GLY A 130 19.32 -9.64 16.55
CA GLY A 130 20.14 -9.44 17.75
C GLY A 130 19.91 -10.41 18.91
N VAL A 131 20.71 -11.49 18.93
CA VAL A 131 21.22 -12.25 20.09
C VAL A 131 20.25 -12.67 21.23
N GLY A 132 20.12 -13.99 21.40
CA GLY A 132 19.88 -14.59 22.72
C GLY A 132 18.65 -15.49 22.84
N SER A 133 18.90 -16.79 22.99
CA SER A 133 17.94 -17.77 23.48
C SER A 133 17.29 -17.34 24.80
N ALA A 134 15.96 -17.44 24.90
CA ALA A 134 15.22 -18.10 25.99
C ALA A 134 13.73 -17.71 25.98
N GLY A 135 12.87 -18.71 26.18
CA GLY A 135 11.53 -18.49 26.72
C GLY A 135 10.40 -18.60 25.72
N GLN A 136 9.80 -19.80 25.66
CA GLN A 136 8.41 -19.98 25.29
C GLN A 136 7.53 -19.01 26.12
N ASN A 137 6.52 -18.38 25.51
CA ASN A 137 5.16 -18.30 26.06
C ASN A 137 4.19 -17.59 25.10
N SER A 138 3.00 -18.18 25.03
CA SER A 138 1.80 -17.82 24.30
C SER A 138 1.37 -16.36 24.42
N ASP A 139 1.07 -15.70 23.30
CA ASP A 139 0.00 -14.71 23.19
C ASP A 139 -0.46 -14.60 21.71
N LEU A 140 -1.30 -15.55 21.30
CA LEU A 140 -2.15 -15.37 20.12
C LEU A 140 -3.39 -14.61 20.60
N ALA A 141 -3.58 -13.39 20.06
CA ALA A 141 -4.78 -12.55 20.08
C ALA A 141 -4.78 -11.31 21.02
N CYS A 142 -4.18 -10.18 20.59
CA CYS A 142 -4.81 -8.87 20.89
C CYS A 142 -4.38 -7.64 20.06
N ALA A 143 -3.58 -7.73 18.99
CA ALA A 143 -3.21 -6.52 18.22
C ALA A 143 -4.18 -6.22 17.06
N SER A 144 -5.48 -6.14 17.35
CA SER A 144 -6.53 -5.73 16.40
C SER A 144 -7.37 -4.57 16.95
N ARG A 145 -6.74 -3.62 17.64
CA ARG A 145 -7.43 -2.41 18.07
C ARG A 145 -6.49 -1.24 18.31
N GLU A 146 -6.16 -0.52 17.24
CA GLU A 146 -5.89 0.92 17.30
C GLU A 146 -6.22 1.50 15.93
N LEU A 147 -7.50 1.86 15.83
CA LEU A 147 -8.04 2.71 14.79
C LEU A 147 -7.19 3.97 14.73
N TRP A 148 -6.53 4.14 13.59
CA TRP A 148 -6.03 5.41 13.08
C TRP A 148 -7.04 6.53 13.39
N LEU A 149 -6.76 7.37 14.38
CA LEU A 149 -7.39 8.68 14.53
C LEU A 149 -6.64 9.63 13.58
N PRO A 150 -7.27 10.22 12.56
CA PRO A 150 -6.67 11.35 11.89
C PRO A 150 -6.70 12.55 12.85
N HIS A 151 -5.52 13.10 13.15
CA HIS A 151 -5.38 14.41 13.76
C HIS A 151 -6.14 15.45 12.92
N GLY A 152 -7.23 15.98 13.48
CA GLY A 152 -7.87 17.20 13.02
C GLY A 152 -8.09 18.11 14.23
N PRO A 153 -7.65 19.38 14.21
CA PRO A 153 -7.92 20.30 15.31
C PRO A 153 -9.41 20.64 15.32
N LEU A 154 -10.08 20.35 16.45
CA LEU A 154 -11.39 20.90 16.78
C LEU A 154 -11.24 22.41 17.04
N VAL A 155 -11.41 23.23 16.01
CA VAL A 155 -11.77 24.64 16.18
C VAL A 155 -13.25 24.66 16.57
N ARG A 156 -13.56 24.98 17.83
CA ARG A 156 -14.91 25.38 18.25
C ARG A 156 -14.91 26.86 18.59
N LEU A 157 -15.75 27.59 17.86
CA LEU A 157 -15.97 29.03 17.89
C LEU A 157 -16.30 29.60 19.28
N PRO A 158 -16.03 30.91 19.53
CA PRO A 158 -16.47 31.60 20.73
C PRO A 158 -18.00 31.74 20.76
N LEU A 159 -18.61 31.32 21.87
CA LEU A 159 -20.00 31.64 22.21
C LEU A 159 -20.05 33.09 22.71
N GLY A 160 -20.28 34.03 21.79
CA GLY A 160 -20.62 35.41 22.09
C GLY A 160 -22.12 35.57 22.34
N GLY A 161 -22.44 36.05 23.54
CA GLY A 161 -23.58 36.90 23.95
C GLY A 161 -24.95 36.80 23.28
N ALA A 162 -25.97 36.56 24.11
CA ALA A 162 -27.28 37.19 23.97
C ALA A 162 -27.70 37.73 25.34
N SER A 163 -27.73 39.06 25.45
CA SER A 163 -28.43 39.83 26.48
C SER A 163 -29.93 39.89 26.19
N GLU A 164 -30.70 40.29 27.23
CA GLU A 164 -32.08 40.85 27.17
C GLU A 164 -33.23 39.83 27.04
N GLY A 165 -34.29 39.83 27.85
CA GLY A 165 -34.68 40.61 29.03
C GLY A 165 -36.12 40.22 29.41
N GLN A 166 -36.46 40.24 30.71
CA GLN A 166 -37.69 40.82 31.30
C GLN A 166 -37.66 40.72 32.82
#